data_AF-A0A329EER2-F1
#
_entry.id   AF-A0A329EER2-F1
#
_cell.length_a   1.000
_cell.length_b   1.000
_cell.length_c   1.000
_cell.angle_alpha   90.00
_cell.angle_beta   90.00
_cell.angle_gamma   90.00
#
_symmetry.space_group_name_H-M   'P 1'
#
loop_
_entity.id
_entity.type
_entity.pdbx_description
1 polymer ?
#
loop_
_entity_poly.entity_id
_entity_poly.type
_entity_poly.pdbx_seq_one_letter_code
_entity_poly.pdbx_strand_id
1 'polypeptide(L)'
;MEMIGNNFILGLVGEVSTLVSKGSRRSLLKHQASVTKLLDMIDMVRQHRSLTHQFLFNHQQEVVEKIAALDEEMTKAITKLASDRYVGNSIERIALKNKLSQLTSSYKNRSISNNLVVHGKVIRQLIFQVDSQILISLDKADKLELAGEYNDQWQAVMSGIEALTQYRLSIMAMNMNLKPALLAKQANVLYSKLVKVSDVYSDYHPDLNECMTQLERYLTEHKHTEEYQAKLFDLSSDISATLVDVYEAIIEKTFAKAINGGYSAE
;
A
#
# COMPACT_ATOMS: atom_id res chain seq x y z
N MET A 1 16.45 69.50 4.13
CA MET A 1 15.17 69.62 4.86
C MET A 1 14.17 68.80 4.05
N GLU A 2 13.87 67.60 4.56
CA GLU A 2 12.77 66.66 4.20
C GLU A 2 12.53 66.30 2.72
N MET A 3 12.16 65.09 2.30
CA MET A 3 12.17 63.70 2.78
C MET A 3 11.66 62.89 1.56
N ILE A 4 12.25 61.73 1.30
CA ILE A 4 11.59 60.43 0.97
C ILE A 4 10.47 60.49 -0.11
N GLY A 5 10.58 59.89 -1.29
CA GLY A 5 10.93 58.49 -1.55
C GLY A 5 9.74 57.82 -2.27
N ASN A 6 9.75 57.83 -3.61
CA ASN A 6 8.80 57.10 -4.43
C ASN A 6 9.43 55.78 -4.89
N ASN A 7 9.49 54.81 -3.99
CA ASN A 7 9.82 53.41 -4.26
C ASN A 7 9.00 52.55 -3.30
N PHE A 8 7.71 52.33 -3.56
CA PHE A 8 6.98 51.22 -2.90
C PHE A 8 5.65 50.85 -3.59
N ILE A 9 5.66 50.59 -4.90
CA ILE A 9 4.59 49.80 -5.53
C ILE A 9 5.26 48.82 -6.49
N LEU A 10 5.96 47.82 -5.95
CA LEU A 10 6.44 46.64 -6.71
C LEU A 10 6.87 45.49 -5.78
N GLY A 11 6.24 45.37 -4.60
CA GLY A 11 6.65 44.40 -3.56
C GLY A 11 5.52 43.59 -2.93
N LEU A 12 4.37 43.41 -3.60
CA LEU A 12 3.21 42.70 -3.03
C LEU A 12 2.61 41.62 -3.94
N VAL A 13 3.41 41.07 -4.85
CA VAL A 13 2.99 39.90 -5.68
C VAL A 13 3.98 38.72 -5.55
N GLY A 14 5.00 38.82 -4.69
CA GLY A 14 6.12 37.87 -4.68
C GLY A 14 6.13 36.79 -3.59
N GLU A 15 5.46 36.96 -2.43
CA GLU A 15 5.71 36.10 -1.26
C GLU A 15 4.45 35.76 -0.45
N VAL A 16 3.39 35.32 -1.13
CA VAL A 16 2.30 34.59 -0.48
C VAL A 16 2.43 33.11 -0.83
N SER A 17 3.59 32.51 -0.53
CA SER A 17 3.68 31.06 -0.45
C SER A 17 2.97 30.60 0.83
N THR A 18 1.67 30.32 0.67
CA THR A 18 1.05 29.06 1.09
C THR A 18 1.16 28.63 2.57
N LEU A 19 1.05 29.55 3.53
CA LEU A 19 0.77 29.17 4.92
C LEU A 19 -0.60 28.48 5.02
N VAL A 20 -0.61 27.17 5.26
CA VAL A 20 -1.83 26.41 5.53
C VAL A 20 -2.51 26.96 6.78
N SER A 21 -3.81 27.27 6.67
CA SER A 21 -4.58 27.77 7.80
C SER A 21 -4.53 26.77 8.99
N LYS A 22 -4.58 27.26 10.23
CA LYS A 22 -4.62 26.39 11.43
C LYS A 22 -5.76 25.36 11.35
N GLY A 23 -6.90 25.74 10.76
CA GLY A 23 -8.04 24.85 10.53
C GLY A 23 -7.73 23.73 9.53
N SER A 24 -7.17 24.09 8.37
CA SER A 24 -6.75 23.16 7.32
C SER A 24 -5.67 22.21 7.83
N ARG A 25 -4.67 22.69 8.57
CA ARG A 25 -3.62 21.87 9.18
C ARG A 25 -4.20 20.84 10.16
N ARG A 26 -5.12 21.26 11.04
CA ARG A 26 -5.80 20.34 11.97
C ARG A 26 -6.65 19.32 11.22
N SER A 27 -7.24 19.68 10.08
CA SER A 27 -7.99 18.74 9.23
C SER A 27 -7.05 17.70 8.60
N LEU A 28 -5.94 18.14 8.00
CA LEU A 28 -4.91 17.26 7.42
C LEU A 28 -4.40 16.24 8.43
N LEU A 29 -4.04 16.67 9.64
CA LEU A 29 -3.57 15.75 10.69
C LEU A 29 -4.60 14.68 11.09
N LYS A 30 -5.89 14.98 11.03
CA LYS A 30 -6.95 13.99 11.31
C LYS A 30 -7.09 13.00 10.16
N HIS A 31 -7.06 13.48 8.92
CA HIS A 31 -7.05 12.61 7.75
C HIS A 31 -5.80 11.72 7.74
N GLN A 32 -4.63 12.27 8.05
CA GLN A 32 -3.38 11.52 8.19
C GLN A 32 -3.50 10.40 9.24
N ALA A 33 -4.00 10.71 10.44
CA ALA A 33 -4.20 9.70 11.48
C ALA A 33 -5.17 8.57 11.05
N SER A 34 -6.17 8.87 10.22
CA SER A 34 -7.09 7.86 9.69
C SER A 34 -6.48 7.06 8.54
N VAL A 35 -5.65 7.68 7.71
CA VAL A 35 -4.85 6.99 6.68
C VAL A 35 -3.86 6.02 7.34
N THR A 36 -3.18 6.40 8.42
CA THR A 36 -2.30 5.49 9.17
C THR A 36 -3.03 4.22 9.61
N LYS A 37 -4.27 4.33 10.13
CA LYS A 37 -5.06 3.14 10.50
C LYS A 37 -5.40 2.24 9.32
N LEU A 38 -5.57 2.82 8.12
CA LEU A 38 -5.80 2.04 6.90
C LEU A 38 -4.53 1.33 6.44
N LEU A 39 -3.36 1.97 6.58
CA LEU A 39 -2.05 1.38 6.32
C LEU A 39 -1.75 0.22 7.29
N ASP A 40 -1.97 0.43 8.60
CA ASP A 40 -1.88 -0.63 9.61
C ASP A 40 -2.75 -1.85 9.23
N MET A 41 -3.97 -1.60 8.73
CA MET A 41 -4.87 -2.66 8.29
C MET A 41 -4.38 -3.36 7.00
N ILE A 42 -3.74 -2.64 6.08
CA ILE A 42 -3.10 -3.27 4.91
C ILE A 42 -2.03 -4.25 5.37
N ASP A 43 -1.20 -3.85 6.34
CA ASP A 43 -0.16 -4.70 6.86
C ASP A 43 -0.72 -5.91 7.62
N MET A 44 -1.72 -5.73 8.48
CA MET A 44 -2.43 -6.84 9.12
C MET A 44 -3.01 -7.83 8.10
N VAL A 45 -3.62 -7.34 7.01
CA VAL A 45 -4.14 -8.20 5.92
C VAL A 45 -3.01 -8.94 5.20
N ARG A 46 -1.83 -8.33 5.03
CA ARG A 46 -0.66 -9.02 4.47
C ARG A 46 -0.15 -10.12 5.39
N GLN A 47 0.00 -9.85 6.68
CA GLN A 47 0.42 -10.83 7.67
C GLN A 47 -0.58 -11.99 7.74
N HIS A 48 -1.88 -11.69 7.78
CA HIS A 48 -2.95 -12.69 7.76
C HIS A 48 -2.90 -13.54 6.48
N ARG A 49 -2.62 -12.95 5.31
CA ARG A 49 -2.42 -13.71 4.07
C ARG A 49 -1.25 -14.69 4.18
N SER A 50 -0.12 -14.25 4.76
CA SER A 50 1.07 -15.10 4.91
C SER A 50 0.78 -16.29 5.83
N LEU A 51 0.23 -16.02 7.02
CA LEU A 51 -0.10 -17.06 7.99
C LEU A 51 -1.18 -18.03 7.47
N THR A 52 -2.25 -17.51 6.87
CA THR A 52 -3.30 -18.37 6.30
C THR A 52 -2.81 -19.15 5.08
N HIS A 53 -1.85 -18.65 4.32
CA HIS A 53 -1.19 -19.42 3.27
C HIS A 53 -0.39 -20.58 3.87
N GLN A 54 0.44 -20.35 4.88
CA GLN A 54 1.20 -21.41 5.56
C GLN A 54 0.28 -22.49 6.14
N PHE A 55 -0.82 -22.07 6.79
CA PHE A 55 -1.84 -22.98 7.30
C PHE A 55 -2.49 -23.82 6.19
N LEU A 56 -2.93 -23.20 5.09
CA LEU A 56 -3.60 -23.92 3.99
C LEU A 56 -2.65 -24.78 3.16
N PHE A 57 -1.37 -24.41 3.06
CA PHE A 57 -0.36 -25.12 2.27
C PHE A 57 0.20 -26.33 3.03
N ASN A 58 0.62 -26.16 4.29
CA ASN A 58 1.33 -27.19 5.06
C ASN A 58 0.61 -27.66 6.33
N HIS A 59 -0.58 -27.13 6.64
CA HIS A 59 -1.35 -27.49 7.85
C HIS A 59 -0.54 -27.33 9.15
N GLN A 60 0.37 -26.35 9.17
CA GLN A 60 1.23 -26.08 10.34
C GLN A 60 0.37 -25.61 11.52
N GLN A 61 0.24 -26.47 12.53
CA GLN A 61 -0.58 -26.21 13.71
C GLN A 61 -0.07 -25.00 14.52
N GLU A 62 1.24 -24.77 14.52
CA GLU A 62 1.89 -23.61 15.17
C GLU A 62 1.42 -22.25 14.64
N VAL A 63 0.88 -22.22 13.42
CA VAL A 63 0.38 -21.00 12.78
C VAL A 63 -1.05 -20.68 13.23
N VAL A 64 -1.81 -21.66 13.73
CA VAL A 64 -3.22 -21.49 14.12
C VAL A 64 -3.35 -20.48 15.26
N GLU A 65 -2.49 -20.55 16.27
CA GLU A 65 -2.49 -19.62 17.41
C GLU A 65 -2.13 -18.20 16.96
N LYS A 66 -1.15 -18.06 16.05
CA LYS A 66 -0.76 -16.77 15.46
C LYS A 66 -1.90 -16.15 14.66
N ILE A 67 -2.63 -16.96 13.87
CA ILE A 67 -3.80 -16.48 13.14
C ILE A 67 -4.89 -16.04 14.11
N ALA A 68 -5.18 -16.81 15.15
CA ALA A 68 -6.22 -16.46 16.13
C ALA A 68 -5.91 -15.14 16.86
N ALA A 69 -4.65 -14.92 17.26
CA ALA A 69 -4.21 -13.66 17.85
C ALA A 69 -4.38 -12.50 16.87
N LEU A 70 -3.96 -12.67 15.61
CA LEU A 70 -4.11 -11.65 14.57
C LEU A 70 -5.58 -11.37 14.23
N ASP A 71 -6.44 -12.38 14.21
CA ASP A 71 -7.88 -12.23 13.99
C ASP A 71 -8.53 -11.35 15.08
N GLU A 72 -8.09 -11.50 16.33
CA GLU A 72 -8.55 -10.66 17.44
C GLU A 72 -8.10 -9.20 17.27
N GLU A 73 -6.83 -8.98 16.92
CA GLU A 73 -6.29 -7.65 16.65
C GLU A 73 -6.98 -6.97 15.47
N MET A 74 -7.15 -7.71 14.36
CA MET A 74 -7.89 -7.24 13.19
C MET A 74 -9.33 -6.89 13.56
N THR A 75 -10.01 -7.67 14.39
CA THR A 75 -11.39 -7.38 14.83
C THR A 75 -11.47 -6.04 15.59
N LYS A 76 -10.50 -5.76 16.46
CA LYS A 76 -10.39 -4.47 17.16
C LYS A 76 -10.13 -3.33 16.18
N ALA A 77 -9.20 -3.51 15.24
CA ALA A 77 -8.87 -2.51 14.23
C ALA A 77 -10.03 -2.23 13.25
N ILE A 78 -10.75 -3.26 12.81
CA ILE A 78 -11.97 -3.14 11.99
C ILE A 78 -13.02 -2.27 12.69
N THR A 79 -13.23 -2.48 13.99
CA THR A 79 -14.18 -1.70 14.79
C THR A 79 -13.78 -0.23 14.88
N LYS A 80 -12.48 0.05 15.06
CA LYS A 80 -11.92 1.42 15.03
C LYS A 80 -12.10 2.08 13.66
N LEU A 81 -11.81 1.38 12.56
CA LEU A 81 -12.01 1.91 11.19
C LEU A 81 -13.48 2.19 10.89
N ALA A 82 -14.39 1.30 11.28
CA ALA A 82 -15.82 1.46 11.04
C ALA A 82 -16.44 2.66 11.77
N SER A 83 -15.83 3.08 12.88
CA SER A 83 -16.25 4.25 13.68
C SER A 83 -15.52 5.54 13.30
N ASP A 84 -14.49 5.47 12.45
CA ASP A 84 -13.70 6.62 12.06
C ASP A 84 -14.37 7.39 10.91
N ARG A 85 -14.93 8.56 11.22
CA ARG A 85 -15.64 9.39 10.23
C ARG A 85 -14.77 9.91 9.08
N TYR A 86 -13.44 9.86 9.22
CA TYR A 86 -12.49 10.24 8.17
C TYR A 86 -12.08 9.05 7.30
N VAL A 87 -12.66 7.87 7.51
CA VAL A 87 -12.55 6.73 6.59
C VAL A 87 -13.85 6.69 5.79
N GLY A 88 -13.85 7.27 4.60
CA GLY A 88 -14.99 7.25 3.67
C GLY A 88 -16.32 7.77 4.23
N ASN A 89 -17.39 7.54 3.49
CA ASN A 89 -18.76 7.73 3.95
C ASN A 89 -19.27 6.49 4.73
N SER A 90 -20.47 6.58 5.29
CA SER A 90 -21.06 5.50 6.10
C SER A 90 -21.18 4.16 5.36
N ILE A 91 -21.57 4.19 4.09
CA ILE A 91 -21.77 3.00 3.25
C ILE A 91 -20.41 2.34 2.98
N GLU A 92 -19.39 3.14 2.65
CA GLU A 92 -18.03 2.66 2.42
C GLU A 92 -17.44 1.99 3.67
N ARG A 93 -17.66 2.56 4.86
CA ARG A 93 -17.22 1.94 6.13
C ARG A 93 -17.90 0.62 6.42
N ILE A 94 -19.22 0.53 6.19
CA ILE A 94 -19.96 -0.72 6.39
C ILE A 94 -19.48 -1.79 5.42
N ALA A 95 -19.29 -1.42 4.14
CA ALA A 95 -18.78 -2.33 3.13
C ALA A 95 -17.36 -2.83 3.47
N LEU A 96 -16.47 -1.93 3.89
CA LEU A 96 -15.11 -2.28 4.31
C LEU A 96 -15.12 -3.22 5.52
N LYS A 97 -15.90 -2.89 6.56
CA LYS A 97 -16.09 -3.74 7.74
C LYS A 97 -16.52 -5.14 7.36
N ASN A 98 -17.59 -5.26 6.57
CA ASN A 98 -18.12 -6.56 6.17
C ASN A 98 -17.10 -7.37 5.39
N LYS A 99 -16.33 -6.72 4.51
CA LYS A 99 -15.29 -7.36 3.72
C LYS A 99 -14.15 -7.90 4.60
N LEU A 100 -13.67 -7.10 5.55
CA LEU A 100 -12.61 -7.48 6.47
C LEU A 100 -13.07 -8.59 7.45
N SER A 101 -14.28 -8.50 7.99
CA SER A 101 -14.85 -9.57 8.83
C SER A 101 -15.06 -10.88 8.07
N GLN A 102 -15.41 -10.82 6.78
CA GLN A 102 -15.48 -12.01 5.93
C GLN A 102 -14.08 -12.59 5.66
N LEU A 103 -13.04 -11.75 5.57
CA LEU A 103 -11.67 -12.19 5.34
C LEU A 103 -11.21 -13.15 6.44
N THR A 104 -11.37 -12.75 7.70
CA THR A 104 -10.92 -13.47 8.91
C THR A 104 -11.81 -14.67 9.25
N SER A 105 -13.13 -14.59 9.04
CA SER A 105 -14.05 -15.67 9.42
C SER A 105 -14.06 -16.87 8.46
N SER A 106 -13.69 -16.67 7.18
CA SER A 106 -13.98 -17.65 6.12
C SER A 106 -12.76 -18.28 5.47
N TYR A 107 -11.53 -17.95 5.89
CA TYR A 107 -10.31 -18.44 5.20
C TYR A 107 -10.18 -19.97 5.24
N LYS A 108 -10.62 -20.61 6.33
CA LYS A 108 -10.55 -22.08 6.52
C LYS A 108 -11.31 -22.87 5.44
N ASN A 109 -12.30 -22.25 4.82
CA ASN A 109 -13.16 -22.87 3.80
C ASN A 109 -12.73 -22.50 2.37
N ARG A 110 -11.58 -21.84 2.18
CA ARG A 110 -11.10 -21.40 0.86
C ARG A 110 -9.99 -22.33 0.37
N SER A 111 -9.94 -22.53 -0.95
CA SER A 111 -8.70 -23.00 -1.59
C SER A 111 -7.60 -21.94 -1.45
N ILE A 112 -6.34 -22.35 -1.52
CA ILE A 112 -5.18 -21.45 -1.42
C ILE A 112 -5.30 -20.32 -2.45
N SER A 113 -5.55 -20.65 -3.72
CA SER A 113 -5.71 -19.66 -4.79
C SER A 113 -6.86 -18.68 -4.53
N ASN A 114 -8.01 -19.16 -4.06
CA ASN A 114 -9.12 -18.26 -3.72
C ASN A 114 -8.76 -17.37 -2.52
N ASN A 115 -8.04 -17.91 -1.53
CA ASN A 115 -7.57 -17.14 -0.39
C ASN A 115 -6.64 -16.00 -0.83
N LEU A 116 -5.69 -16.26 -1.73
CA LEU A 116 -4.81 -15.25 -2.31
C LEU A 116 -5.58 -14.14 -3.05
N VAL A 117 -6.57 -14.52 -3.87
CA VAL A 117 -7.41 -13.56 -4.62
C VAL A 117 -8.22 -12.67 -3.67
N VAL A 118 -8.85 -13.25 -2.64
CA VAL A 118 -9.66 -12.49 -1.68
C VAL A 118 -8.79 -11.49 -0.91
N HIS A 119 -7.62 -11.90 -0.42
CA HIS A 119 -6.68 -10.99 0.23
C HIS A 119 -6.21 -9.88 -0.70
N GLY A 120 -5.82 -10.21 -1.95
CA GLY A 120 -5.43 -9.20 -2.94
C GLY A 120 -6.55 -8.20 -3.24
N LYS A 121 -7.81 -8.64 -3.30
CA LYS A 121 -8.97 -7.74 -3.44
C LYS A 121 -9.13 -6.79 -2.24
N VAL A 122 -8.96 -7.30 -1.02
CA VAL A 122 -9.07 -6.48 0.19
C VAL A 122 -7.97 -5.44 0.28
N ILE A 123 -6.72 -5.81 0.01
CA ILE A 123 -5.58 -4.87 0.01
C ILE A 123 -5.84 -3.73 -0.98
N ARG A 124 -6.27 -4.05 -2.21
CA ARG A 124 -6.59 -3.01 -3.21
C ARG A 124 -7.72 -2.09 -2.75
N GLN A 125 -8.77 -2.65 -2.16
CA GLN A 125 -9.87 -1.85 -1.61
C GLN A 125 -9.38 -0.90 -0.52
N LEU A 126 -8.48 -1.34 0.36
CA LEU A 126 -7.88 -0.47 1.38
C LEU A 126 -7.05 0.66 0.75
N ILE A 127 -6.24 0.36 -0.28
CA ILE A 127 -5.47 1.39 -0.99
C ILE A 127 -6.38 2.42 -1.65
N PHE A 128 -7.48 2.00 -2.30
CA PHE A 128 -8.47 2.94 -2.84
C PHE A 128 -9.12 3.81 -1.76
N GLN A 129 -9.34 3.26 -0.56
CA GLN A 129 -9.85 4.05 0.56
C GLN A 129 -8.81 5.07 1.03
N VAL A 130 -7.54 4.70 1.08
CA VAL A 130 -6.45 5.65 1.37
C VAL A 130 -6.40 6.77 0.34
N ASP A 131 -6.37 6.46 -0.95
CA ASP A 131 -6.36 7.44 -2.05
C ASP A 131 -7.52 8.42 -1.96
N SER A 132 -8.74 7.91 -1.80
CA SER A 132 -9.93 8.75 -1.58
C SER A 132 -9.74 9.72 -0.40
N GLN A 133 -9.17 9.25 0.72
CA GLN A 133 -8.92 10.13 1.86
C GLN A 133 -7.80 11.14 1.63
N ILE A 134 -6.75 10.79 0.89
CA ILE A 134 -5.71 11.73 0.51
C ILE A 134 -6.33 12.85 -0.34
N LEU A 135 -7.06 12.52 -1.40
CA LEU A 135 -7.68 13.51 -2.29
C LEU A 135 -8.66 14.43 -1.56
N ILE A 136 -9.53 13.88 -0.69
CA ILE A 136 -10.44 14.68 0.14
C ILE A 136 -9.65 15.61 1.08
N SER A 137 -8.53 15.14 1.63
CA SER A 137 -7.72 15.93 2.55
C SER A 137 -6.99 17.08 1.86
N LEU A 138 -6.50 16.84 0.63
CA LEU A 138 -5.84 17.84 -0.21
C LEU A 138 -6.84 18.89 -0.69
N ASP A 139 -8.01 18.49 -1.16
CA ASP A 139 -9.10 19.39 -1.57
C ASP A 139 -9.49 20.36 -0.43
N LYS A 140 -9.77 19.82 0.76
CA LYS A 140 -10.11 20.64 1.94
C LYS A 140 -8.99 21.57 2.40
N ALA A 141 -7.74 21.26 2.06
CA ALA A 141 -6.58 22.06 2.42
C ALA A 141 -6.20 23.07 1.32
N ASP A 142 -6.90 23.08 0.20
CA ASP A 142 -6.54 23.84 -1.01
C ASP A 142 -5.12 23.46 -1.50
N LYS A 143 -4.90 22.14 -1.60
CA LYS A 143 -3.63 21.47 -1.94
C LYS A 143 -3.74 20.49 -3.10
N LEU A 144 -4.72 20.68 -3.99
CA LEU A 144 -4.94 19.79 -5.14
C LEU A 144 -3.80 19.80 -6.16
N GLU A 145 -2.92 20.80 -6.14
CA GLU A 145 -1.69 20.81 -6.95
C GLU A 145 -0.79 19.60 -6.67
N LEU A 146 -0.87 19.00 -5.49
CA LEU A 146 -0.10 17.81 -5.11
C LEU A 146 -0.73 16.50 -5.63
N ALA A 147 -1.98 16.53 -6.10
CA ALA A 147 -2.72 15.32 -6.47
C ALA A 147 -2.14 14.61 -7.69
N GLY A 148 -1.52 15.35 -8.63
CA GLY A 148 -0.92 14.77 -9.84
C GLY A 148 0.26 13.85 -9.53
N GLU A 149 1.28 14.36 -8.82
CA GLU A 149 2.45 13.59 -8.39
C GLU A 149 2.02 12.38 -7.54
N TYR A 150 1.13 12.61 -6.57
CA TYR A 150 0.59 11.55 -5.73
C TYR A 150 -0.10 10.46 -6.55
N ASN A 151 -0.95 10.83 -7.52
CA ASN A 151 -1.69 9.90 -8.36
C ASN A 151 -0.76 8.98 -9.16
N ASP A 152 0.28 9.54 -9.77
CA ASP A 152 1.25 8.75 -10.55
C ASP A 152 2.00 7.74 -9.66
N GLN A 153 2.35 8.15 -8.45
CA GLN A 153 3.07 7.34 -7.47
C GLN A 153 2.22 6.18 -6.94
N TRP A 154 1.02 6.44 -6.41
CA TRP A 154 0.21 5.37 -5.81
C TRP A 154 -0.32 4.39 -6.86
N GLN A 155 -0.62 4.84 -8.08
CA GLN A 155 -1.04 3.96 -9.18
C GLN A 155 0.06 2.98 -9.59
N ALA A 156 1.33 3.39 -9.51
CA ALA A 156 2.47 2.50 -9.73
C ALA A 156 2.50 1.40 -8.66
N VAL A 157 2.37 1.77 -7.38
CA VAL A 157 2.29 0.81 -6.25
C VAL A 157 1.12 -0.16 -6.43
N MET A 158 -0.07 0.35 -6.73
CA MET A 158 -1.29 -0.44 -6.98
C MET A 158 -1.04 -1.49 -8.08
N SER A 159 -0.43 -1.06 -9.19
CA SER A 159 -0.08 -1.93 -10.30
C SER A 159 0.91 -3.04 -9.89
N GLY A 160 1.88 -2.72 -9.03
CA GLY A 160 2.82 -3.69 -8.46
C GLY A 160 2.12 -4.74 -7.60
N ILE A 161 1.20 -4.32 -6.73
CA ILE A 161 0.41 -5.22 -5.86
C ILE A 161 -0.51 -6.14 -6.67
N GLU A 162 -1.10 -5.64 -7.76
CA GLU A 162 -1.88 -6.45 -8.69
C GLU A 162 -1.03 -7.51 -9.38
N ALA A 163 0.11 -7.11 -9.95
CA ALA A 163 1.06 -8.03 -10.58
C ALA A 163 1.56 -9.08 -9.58
N LEU A 164 1.82 -8.69 -8.33
CA LEU A 164 2.27 -9.58 -7.27
C LEU A 164 1.21 -10.63 -6.91
N THR A 165 -0.08 -10.26 -6.96
CA THR A 165 -1.17 -11.23 -6.75
C THR A 165 -1.21 -12.26 -7.88
N GLN A 166 -1.01 -11.85 -9.14
CA GLN A 166 -0.93 -12.77 -10.28
C GLN A 166 0.30 -13.67 -10.21
N TYR A 167 1.45 -13.11 -9.79
CA TYR A 167 2.68 -13.87 -9.58
C TYR A 167 2.47 -14.97 -8.53
N ARG A 168 1.89 -14.65 -7.36
CA ARG A 168 1.56 -15.65 -6.33
C ARG A 168 0.64 -16.77 -6.82
N LEU A 169 -0.35 -16.44 -7.64
CA LEU A 169 -1.22 -17.45 -8.24
C LEU A 169 -0.44 -18.36 -9.20
N SER A 170 0.53 -17.82 -9.94
CA SER A 170 1.40 -18.62 -10.79
C SER A 170 2.39 -19.49 -10.01
N ILE A 171 2.86 -19.05 -8.82
CA ILE A 171 3.65 -19.88 -7.90
C ILE A 171 2.82 -21.11 -7.51
N MET A 172 1.55 -20.93 -7.13
CA MET A 172 0.66 -22.04 -6.75
C MET A 172 0.41 -23.02 -7.89
N ALA A 173 0.38 -22.54 -9.13
CA ALA A 173 0.14 -23.37 -10.32
C ALA A 173 1.40 -24.08 -10.84
N MET A 174 2.60 -23.81 -10.30
CA MET A 174 3.87 -24.27 -10.89
C MET A 174 4.07 -25.79 -10.82
N ASN A 175 3.50 -26.45 -9.80
CA ASN A 175 3.60 -27.89 -9.57
C ASN A 175 2.42 -28.67 -10.19
N MET A 176 1.41 -27.98 -10.74
CA MET A 176 0.29 -28.58 -11.45
C MET A 176 0.61 -28.65 -12.96
N ASN A 177 1.47 -29.59 -13.35
CA ASN A 177 1.83 -29.98 -14.73
C ASN A 177 1.50 -28.93 -15.83
N LEU A 178 2.52 -28.18 -16.31
CA LEU A 178 2.60 -27.38 -17.57
C LEU A 178 2.67 -25.84 -17.51
N LYS A 179 3.01 -25.18 -16.40
CA LYS A 179 3.08 -23.70 -16.41
C LYS A 179 4.37 -22.98 -15.94
N PRO A 180 5.60 -23.53 -16.13
CA PRO A 180 6.83 -22.73 -15.96
C PRO A 180 6.81 -21.42 -16.75
N ALA A 181 6.30 -21.46 -17.98
CA ALA A 181 6.17 -20.28 -18.84
C ALA A 181 5.22 -19.22 -18.27
N LEU A 182 4.14 -19.62 -17.57
CA LEU A 182 3.24 -18.66 -16.92
C LEU A 182 3.93 -17.99 -15.74
N LEU A 183 4.64 -18.76 -14.92
CA LEU A 183 5.34 -18.23 -13.75
C LEU A 183 6.45 -17.26 -14.19
N ALA A 184 7.25 -17.61 -15.20
CA ALA A 184 8.23 -16.71 -15.80
C ALA A 184 7.56 -15.45 -16.40
N LYS A 185 6.44 -15.60 -17.11
CA LYS A 185 5.67 -14.45 -17.63
C LYS A 185 5.24 -13.52 -16.50
N GLN A 186 4.64 -14.04 -15.43
CA GLN A 186 4.15 -13.21 -14.32
C GLN A 186 5.30 -12.59 -13.51
N ALA A 187 6.43 -13.28 -13.38
CA ALA A 187 7.65 -12.72 -12.80
C ALA A 187 8.16 -11.52 -13.60
N ASN A 188 8.24 -11.62 -14.93
CA ASN A 188 8.63 -10.49 -15.80
C ASN A 188 7.66 -9.30 -15.70
N VAL A 189 6.35 -9.59 -15.65
CA VAL A 189 5.32 -8.56 -15.45
C VAL A 189 5.53 -7.87 -14.10
N LEU A 190 5.70 -8.63 -13.02
CA LEU A 190 5.96 -8.10 -11.68
C LEU A 190 7.23 -7.24 -11.67
N TYR A 191 8.34 -7.75 -12.19
CA TYR A 191 9.60 -7.03 -12.30
C TYR A 191 9.42 -5.67 -12.98
N SER A 192 8.77 -5.65 -14.14
CA SER A 192 8.51 -4.40 -14.90
C SER A 192 7.67 -3.40 -14.09
N LYS A 193 6.76 -3.87 -13.23
CA LYS A 193 6.00 -2.99 -12.33
C LYS A 193 6.84 -2.48 -11.16
N LEU A 194 7.73 -3.31 -10.61
CA LEU A 194 8.64 -2.91 -9.54
C LEU A 194 9.64 -1.83 -10.02
N VAL A 195 10.16 -1.96 -11.24
CA VAL A 195 10.98 -0.91 -11.87
C VAL A 195 10.21 0.41 -11.93
N LYS A 196 8.96 0.39 -12.42
CA LYS A 196 8.13 1.60 -12.45
C LYS A 196 7.90 2.20 -11.06
N VAL A 197 7.69 1.37 -10.02
CA VAL A 197 7.55 1.85 -8.63
C VAL A 197 8.85 2.51 -8.16
N SER A 198 10.00 1.91 -8.47
CA SER A 198 11.31 2.48 -8.16
C SER A 198 11.52 3.83 -8.86
N ASP A 199 11.12 3.95 -10.12
CA ASP A 199 11.32 5.17 -10.91
C ASP A 199 10.48 6.36 -10.38
N VAL A 200 9.23 6.11 -9.97
CA VAL A 200 8.33 7.18 -9.49
C VAL A 200 8.61 7.63 -8.05
N TYR A 201 9.41 6.87 -7.31
CA TYR A 201 9.76 7.14 -5.91
C TYR A 201 11.27 7.06 -5.69
N SER A 202 11.99 7.97 -6.35
CA SER A 202 13.47 8.04 -6.35
C SER A 202 14.10 8.51 -5.05
N ASP A 203 13.36 9.26 -4.23
CA ASP A 203 13.94 10.06 -3.13
C ASP A 203 14.10 9.25 -1.83
N TYR A 204 13.61 8.03 -1.77
CA TYR A 204 13.71 7.17 -0.59
C TYR A 204 13.60 5.69 -0.99
N HIS A 205 14.63 4.92 -0.68
CA HIS A 205 14.76 3.52 -1.11
C HIS A 205 14.56 2.58 0.08
N PRO A 206 13.37 1.94 0.23
CA PRO A 206 13.31 0.61 0.79
C PRO A 206 13.79 -0.40 -0.27
N ASP A 207 14.16 -1.59 0.18
CA ASP A 207 14.96 -2.62 -0.48
C ASP A 207 14.32 -3.32 -1.71
N LEU A 208 13.77 -2.54 -2.66
CA LEU A 208 13.20 -3.08 -3.90
C LEU A 208 14.29 -3.69 -4.80
N ASN A 209 15.52 -3.18 -4.73
CA ASN A 209 16.63 -3.67 -5.55
C ASN A 209 17.02 -5.10 -5.21
N GLU A 210 17.08 -5.46 -3.92
CA GLU A 210 17.34 -6.83 -3.50
C GLU A 210 16.20 -7.75 -3.94
N CYS A 211 14.94 -7.33 -3.72
CA CYS A 211 13.76 -8.05 -4.19
C CYS A 211 13.78 -8.30 -5.72
N MET A 212 14.14 -7.28 -6.51
CA MET A 212 14.25 -7.38 -7.96
C MET A 212 15.40 -8.30 -8.38
N THR A 213 16.56 -8.20 -7.72
CA THR A 213 17.72 -9.08 -7.95
C THR A 213 17.38 -10.55 -7.68
N GLN A 214 16.66 -10.83 -6.59
CA GLN A 214 16.20 -12.18 -6.27
C GLN A 214 15.15 -12.70 -7.27
N LEU A 215 14.26 -11.83 -7.76
CA LEU A 215 13.28 -12.16 -8.79
C LEU A 215 13.95 -12.47 -10.15
N GLU A 216 15.02 -11.75 -10.50
CA GLU A 216 15.84 -12.05 -11.69
C GLU A 216 16.54 -13.40 -11.56
N ARG A 217 17.12 -13.70 -10.39
CA ARG A 217 17.73 -15.01 -10.14
C ARG A 217 16.72 -16.14 -10.37
N TYR A 218 15.48 -15.97 -9.92
CA TYR A 218 14.40 -16.92 -10.17
C TYR A 218 14.13 -17.14 -11.68
N LEU A 219 14.18 -16.09 -12.51
CA LEU A 219 13.99 -16.22 -13.96
C LEU A 219 15.04 -17.11 -14.63
N THR A 220 16.20 -17.28 -13.99
CA THR A 220 17.29 -18.14 -14.48
C THR A 220 17.28 -19.55 -13.88
N GLU A 221 16.75 -19.72 -12.66
CA GLU A 221 16.73 -20.98 -11.94
C GLU A 221 15.48 -21.82 -12.26
N HIS A 222 15.67 -22.90 -13.02
CA HIS A 222 14.60 -23.81 -13.47
C HIS A 222 14.36 -24.95 -12.47
N LYS A 223 13.93 -24.62 -11.25
CA LYS A 223 13.61 -25.60 -10.19
C LYS A 223 12.09 -25.72 -10.00
N HIS A 224 11.61 -26.93 -9.70
CA HIS A 224 10.18 -27.24 -9.52
C HIS A 224 9.96 -28.12 -8.28
N THR A 225 10.56 -27.74 -7.15
CA THR A 225 10.38 -28.43 -5.87
C THR A 225 9.44 -27.64 -4.94
N GLU A 226 8.84 -28.30 -3.96
CA GLU A 226 8.03 -27.64 -2.93
C GLU A 226 8.86 -26.65 -2.09
N GLU A 227 10.11 -26.99 -1.77
CA GLU A 227 11.05 -26.07 -1.08
C GLU A 227 11.27 -24.79 -1.90
N TYR A 228 11.41 -24.93 -3.22
CA TYR A 228 11.57 -23.77 -4.09
C TYR A 228 10.28 -22.94 -4.19
N GLN A 229 9.12 -23.60 -4.23
CA GLN A 229 7.82 -22.94 -4.18
C GLN A 229 7.65 -22.11 -2.90
N ALA A 230 8.08 -22.64 -1.75
CA ALA A 230 8.07 -21.93 -0.48
C ALA A 230 8.97 -20.68 -0.52
N LYS A 231 10.22 -20.81 -1.01
CA LYS A 231 11.15 -19.68 -1.17
C LYS A 231 10.57 -18.56 -2.05
N LEU A 232 9.87 -18.92 -3.13
CA LEU A 232 9.21 -17.94 -3.99
C LEU A 232 8.06 -17.21 -3.29
N PHE A 233 7.33 -17.94 -2.45
CA PHE A 233 6.27 -17.35 -1.68
C PHE A 233 6.82 -16.41 -0.60
N ASP A 234 7.93 -16.76 0.05
CA ASP A 234 8.64 -15.91 1.01
C ASP A 234 9.11 -14.62 0.33
N LEU A 235 9.81 -14.72 -0.79
CA LEU A 235 10.21 -13.56 -1.61
C LEU A 235 8.99 -12.70 -1.99
N SER A 236 7.87 -13.32 -2.38
CA SER A 236 6.65 -12.58 -2.71
C SER A 236 6.09 -11.80 -1.49
N SER A 237 6.31 -12.30 -0.28
CA SER A 237 5.90 -11.68 0.98
C SER A 237 6.80 -10.50 1.33
N ASP A 238 8.10 -10.62 1.09
CA ASP A 238 9.08 -9.54 1.22
C ASP A 238 8.79 -8.42 0.23
N ILE A 239 8.60 -8.74 -1.06
CA ILE A 239 8.17 -7.77 -2.09
C ILE A 239 6.90 -7.04 -1.65
N SER A 240 5.95 -7.76 -1.04
CA SER A 240 4.73 -7.14 -0.56
C SER A 240 4.96 -6.18 0.61
N ALA A 241 5.99 -6.40 1.43
CA ALA A 241 6.37 -5.53 2.56
C ALA A 241 6.94 -4.25 2.00
N THR A 242 7.95 -4.40 1.14
CA THR A 242 8.64 -3.28 0.52
C THR A 242 7.68 -2.39 -0.28
N LEU A 243 6.71 -2.97 -1.01
CA LEU A 243 5.70 -2.17 -1.72
C LEU A 243 4.79 -1.36 -0.77
N VAL A 244 4.51 -1.88 0.42
CA VAL A 244 3.75 -1.13 1.45
C VAL A 244 4.63 -0.04 2.05
N ASP A 245 5.88 -0.33 2.38
CA ASP A 245 6.83 0.66 2.90
C ASP A 245 6.99 1.86 1.93
N VAL A 246 7.13 1.58 0.62
CA VAL A 246 7.14 2.62 -0.42
C VAL A 246 5.84 3.43 -0.38
N TYR A 247 4.70 2.77 -0.24
CA TYR A 247 3.40 3.45 -0.22
C TYR A 247 3.23 4.36 0.99
N GLU A 248 3.64 3.89 2.17
CA GLU A 248 3.65 4.68 3.40
C GLU A 248 4.52 5.92 3.23
N ALA A 249 5.72 5.75 2.68
CA ALA A 249 6.65 6.85 2.45
C ALA A 249 6.12 7.87 1.41
N ILE A 250 5.39 7.44 0.37
CA ILE A 250 4.66 8.32 -0.56
C ILE A 250 3.62 9.15 0.19
N ILE A 251 2.83 8.51 1.05
CA ILE A 251 1.76 9.16 1.82
C ILE A 251 2.34 10.17 2.81
N GLU A 252 3.38 9.79 3.54
CA GLU A 252 4.06 10.66 4.50
C GLU A 252 4.63 11.90 3.81
N LYS A 253 5.32 11.73 2.67
CA LYS A 253 5.82 12.84 1.85
C LYS A 253 4.68 13.75 1.38
N THR A 254 3.57 13.17 0.93
CA THR A 254 2.39 13.92 0.47
C THR A 254 1.80 14.77 1.59
N PHE A 255 1.56 14.19 2.78
CA PHE A 255 1.08 14.94 3.93
C PHE A 255 2.09 15.98 4.41
N ALA A 256 3.39 15.67 4.43
CA ALA A 256 4.43 16.63 4.82
C ALA A 256 4.46 17.84 3.88
N LYS A 257 4.42 17.62 2.55
CA LYS A 257 4.31 18.69 1.54
C LYS A 257 3.04 19.53 1.76
N ALA A 258 1.89 18.87 1.95
CA ALA A 258 0.62 19.54 2.18
C ALA A 258 0.61 20.37 3.46
N ILE A 259 1.21 19.86 4.55
CA ILE A 259 1.20 20.49 5.89
C ILE A 259 2.23 21.63 6.02
N ASN A 260 3.39 21.49 5.38
CA ASN A 260 4.53 22.42 5.52
C ASN A 260 4.68 23.40 4.34
N GLY A 261 3.82 23.32 3.31
CA GLY A 261 3.80 24.30 2.22
C GLY A 261 4.83 24.08 1.12
N GLY A 262 5.28 22.84 0.90
CA GLY A 262 6.14 22.49 -0.24
C GLY A 262 7.64 22.72 -0.07
N TYR A 263 8.14 22.94 1.15
CA TYR A 263 9.58 22.87 1.42
C TYR A 263 9.93 21.55 2.12
N SER A 264 10.38 20.58 1.33
CA SER A 264 11.39 19.63 1.77
C SER A 264 12.71 20.23 1.30
N ALA A 265 13.58 20.63 2.22
CA ALA A 265 14.93 21.05 1.86
C ALA A 265 15.61 19.90 1.10
N GLU A 266 16.20 20.24 -0.04
CA GLU A 266 17.08 19.37 -0.84
C GLU A 266 18.22 18.77 0.00
#